data_AF-N6SYZ7-F1
#
_entry.id   AF-N6SYZ7-F1
#
_cell.length_a   1.000
_cell.length_b   1.000
_cell.length_c   1.000
_cell.angle_alpha   90.00
_cell.angle_beta   90.00
_cell.angle_gamma   90.00
#
_symmetry.space_group_name_H-M   'P 1'
#
loop_
_entity.id
_entity.type
_entity.pdbx_description
1 polymer ?
#
loop_
_entity_poly.entity_id
_entity_poly.type
_entity_poly.pdbx_seq_one_letter_code
_entity_poly.pdbx_strand_id
1 'polypeptide(L)'
;MALIGVRSALRFGQSINESFLFNSRSLMISKIKFNTAEETKKSETDTLPSSNDDKSNVEIEKLNKQIVELTEKNSELLDKYKRSLADGENLRQRLTKQIGEAKIYGIQGFCKDLLDVADVLGKATETVPKDEIKDSNPHLKGLYEGLIMTEAQLKSVFKRHGLEQ
;
A
#
# COMPACT_ATOMS: atom_id res chain seq x y z
N MET A 1 -28.34 -20.98 -34.06
CA MET A 1 -27.33 -20.21 -34.81
C MET A 1 -27.53 -18.74 -34.49
N ALA A 2 -26.54 -18.15 -33.82
CA ALA A 2 -26.31 -16.71 -33.56
C ALA A 2 -27.39 -15.90 -32.82
N LEU A 3 -27.14 -15.62 -31.53
CA LEU A 3 -27.33 -14.30 -30.89
C LEU A 3 -26.63 -14.34 -29.52
N ILE A 4 -25.30 -14.37 -29.55
CA ILE A 4 -24.43 -14.12 -28.39
C ILE A 4 -23.51 -12.98 -28.83
N GLY A 5 -23.76 -11.78 -28.31
CA GLY A 5 -22.96 -10.61 -28.64
C GLY A 5 -23.38 -9.41 -27.82
N VAL A 6 -22.45 -8.93 -27.00
CA VAL A 6 -22.49 -7.65 -26.24
C VAL A 6 -23.26 -7.68 -24.90
N ARG A 7 -22.64 -8.33 -23.90
CA ARG A 7 -22.69 -7.87 -22.49
C ARG A 7 -21.52 -8.39 -21.63
N SER A 8 -20.34 -8.53 -22.25
CA SER A 8 -19.09 -9.00 -21.64
C SER A 8 -18.16 -7.83 -21.24
N ALA A 9 -18.63 -6.93 -20.38
CA ALA A 9 -17.76 -5.86 -19.87
C ALA A 9 -18.35 -5.20 -18.61
N LEU A 10 -18.70 -5.94 -17.56
CA LEU A 10 -18.88 -5.33 -16.22
C LEU A 10 -18.96 -6.33 -15.04
N ARG A 11 -18.20 -7.43 -15.02
CA ARG A 11 -18.10 -8.31 -13.82
C ARG A 11 -16.77 -9.06 -13.75
N PHE A 12 -15.65 -8.33 -13.79
CA PHE A 12 -14.33 -8.91 -13.57
C PHE A 12 -13.48 -8.04 -12.64
N GLY A 13 -14.03 -7.74 -11.45
CA GLY A 13 -13.38 -6.88 -10.44
C GLY A 13 -13.72 -7.19 -8.99
N GLN A 14 -14.46 -8.27 -8.71
CA GLN A 14 -14.78 -8.69 -7.34
C GLN A 14 -14.68 -10.23 -7.25
N SER A 15 -13.47 -10.77 -7.13
CA SER A 15 -13.31 -12.20 -6.82
C SER A 15 -12.01 -12.58 -6.09
N ILE A 16 -11.34 -11.64 -5.42
CA ILE A 16 -10.20 -12.00 -4.56
C ILE A 16 -10.23 -11.12 -3.30
N ASN A 17 -11.19 -11.37 -2.39
CA ASN A 17 -11.03 -10.95 -0.98
C ASN A 17 -12.06 -11.55 0.01
N GLU A 18 -12.36 -12.84 -0.07
CA GLU A 18 -13.30 -13.50 0.87
C GLU A 18 -12.71 -14.82 1.40
N SER A 19 -11.47 -14.79 1.89
CA SER A 19 -10.85 -15.93 2.58
C SER A 19 -9.96 -15.56 3.77
N PHE A 20 -9.99 -14.31 4.24
CA PHE A 20 -9.17 -13.85 5.37
C PHE A 20 -9.95 -13.24 6.56
N LEU A 21 -11.27 -13.46 6.64
CA LEU A 21 -12.10 -12.98 7.75
C LEU A 21 -12.66 -14.09 8.64
N PHE A 22 -11.91 -15.19 8.82
CA PHE A 22 -12.25 -16.19 9.81
C PHE A 22 -11.31 -16.12 11.01
N ASN A 23 -11.92 -16.02 12.19
CA ASN A 23 -11.37 -16.15 13.54
C ASN A 23 -10.99 -14.86 14.29
N SER A 24 -12.01 -14.09 14.68
CA SER A 24 -11.96 -13.20 15.84
C SER A 24 -13.33 -13.17 16.51
N ARG A 25 -13.74 -14.31 17.10
CA ARG A 25 -14.84 -14.31 18.05
C ARG A 25 -14.63 -15.38 19.11
N SER A 26 -14.69 -14.93 20.36
CA SER A 26 -14.67 -15.66 21.62
C SER A 26 -13.29 -15.78 22.28
N LEU A 27 -13.07 -14.91 23.26
CA LEU A 27 -12.58 -15.23 24.61
C LEU A 27 -12.63 -13.95 25.45
N MET A 28 -13.83 -13.61 25.94
CA MET A 28 -13.93 -12.82 27.18
C MET A 28 -13.62 -13.78 28.33
N ILE A 29 -12.38 -13.78 28.81
CA ILE A 29 -12.05 -14.29 30.14
C ILE A 29 -12.01 -13.11 31.09
N SER A 30 -12.78 -13.27 32.15
CA SER A 30 -13.06 -12.38 33.26
C SER A 30 -11.80 -11.82 33.94
N LYS A 31 -11.84 -10.52 34.25
CA LYS A 31 -10.91 -9.84 35.16
C LYS A 31 -10.91 -10.52 36.53
N ILE A 32 -9.88 -11.30 36.83
CA ILE A 32 -9.51 -11.64 38.21
C ILE A 32 -8.53 -10.56 38.68
N LYS A 33 -8.99 -9.76 39.65
CA LYS A 33 -8.19 -8.76 40.36
C LYS A 33 -7.09 -9.48 41.15
N PHE A 34 -5.82 -9.23 40.80
CA PHE A 34 -4.69 -9.49 41.70
C PHE A 34 -4.48 -8.27 42.59
N ASN A 35 -4.61 -8.48 43.90
CA ASN A 35 -4.26 -7.51 44.94
C ASN A 35 -3.01 -8.04 45.66
N THR A 36 -2.01 -7.16 45.76
CA THR A 36 -0.71 -7.37 46.40
C THR A 36 -0.84 -7.32 47.93
N ALA A 37 -0.25 -8.29 48.64
CA ALA A 37 0.32 -8.12 49.99
C ALA A 37 1.14 -9.36 50.40
N GLU A 38 2.36 -9.10 50.88
CA GLU A 38 3.35 -10.06 51.36
C GLU A 38 3.13 -10.53 52.82
N GLU A 39 3.75 -11.69 53.10
CA GLU A 39 4.29 -12.25 54.36
C GLU A 39 3.41 -12.54 55.59
N THR A 40 3.46 -13.81 56.05
CA THR A 40 4.12 -14.19 57.33
C THR A 40 4.22 -15.72 57.52
N LYS A 41 5.37 -16.16 58.06
CA LYS A 41 5.77 -17.54 58.39
C LYS A 41 4.90 -18.19 59.47
N LYS A 42 4.69 -19.51 59.38
CA LYS A 42 4.84 -20.44 60.52
C LYS A 42 5.03 -21.90 60.05
N SER A 43 6.06 -22.50 60.61
CA SER A 43 6.42 -23.92 60.58
C SER A 43 5.50 -24.76 61.46
N GLU A 44 5.21 -26.00 61.05
CA GLU A 44 5.18 -27.18 61.92
C GLU A 44 5.10 -28.45 61.04
N THR A 45 6.06 -29.36 61.28
CA THR A 45 6.20 -30.70 60.70
C THR A 45 5.30 -31.68 61.43
N ASP A 46 4.64 -32.59 60.70
CA ASP A 46 4.35 -33.95 61.18
C ASP A 46 4.17 -34.93 59.99
N THR A 47 4.51 -36.18 60.25
CA THR A 47 5.13 -37.17 59.34
C THR A 47 4.21 -38.03 58.46
N LEU A 48 4.77 -38.38 57.28
CA LEU A 48 4.49 -39.37 56.21
C LEU A 48 3.69 -40.67 56.55
N PRO A 49 3.02 -41.32 55.56
CA PRO A 49 3.76 -42.08 54.51
C PRO A 49 3.12 -42.17 53.10
N SER A 50 3.98 -42.51 52.11
CA SER A 50 3.71 -43.47 50.99
C SER A 50 3.93 -42.95 49.54
N SER A 51 5.19 -43.01 49.08
CA SER A 51 5.63 -43.48 47.74
C SER A 51 5.00 -42.95 46.45
N ASN A 52 4.45 -41.73 46.41
CA ASN A 52 3.94 -41.10 45.17
C ASN A 52 4.57 -39.73 44.81
N ASP A 53 5.34 -39.12 45.71
CA ASP A 53 5.85 -37.75 45.54
C ASP A 53 7.00 -37.61 44.54
N ASP A 54 7.81 -38.65 44.33
CA ASP A 54 8.92 -38.57 43.38
C ASP A 54 8.43 -38.59 41.92
N LYS A 55 7.33 -39.30 41.63
CA LYS A 55 6.76 -39.37 40.28
C LYS A 55 6.03 -38.08 39.91
N SER A 56 5.27 -37.51 40.85
CA SER A 56 4.56 -36.24 40.63
C SER A 56 5.53 -35.06 40.50
N ASN A 57 6.61 -35.02 41.28
CA ASN A 57 7.63 -33.97 41.18
C ASN A 57 8.40 -34.03 39.85
N VAL A 58 8.76 -35.23 39.38
CA VAL A 58 9.41 -35.43 38.06
C VAL A 58 8.48 -35.04 36.89
N GLU A 59 7.18 -35.31 37.00
CA GLU A 59 6.17 -34.86 36.00
C GLU A 59 6.06 -33.33 35.99
N ILE A 60 6.03 -32.69 37.16
CA ILE A 60 5.98 -31.23 37.32
C ILE A 60 7.23 -30.57 36.73
N GLU A 61 8.43 -31.12 36.97
CA GLU A 61 9.65 -30.61 36.35
C GLU A 61 9.67 -30.75 34.82
N LYS A 62 9.14 -31.85 34.28
CA LYS A 62 8.98 -32.03 32.83
C LYS A 62 8.02 -31.02 32.24
N LEU A 63 6.86 -30.80 32.87
CA LEU A 63 5.87 -29.83 32.44
C LEU A 63 6.44 -28.40 32.50
N ASN A 64 7.17 -28.05 33.55
CA ASN A 64 7.84 -26.74 33.66
C ASN A 64 8.89 -26.55 32.55
N LYS A 65 9.69 -27.58 32.23
CA LYS A 65 10.64 -27.53 31.10
C LYS A 65 9.93 -27.32 29.77
N GLN A 66 8.80 -28.01 29.53
CA GLN A 66 7.99 -27.83 28.33
C GLN A 66 7.35 -26.43 28.26
N ILE A 67 6.87 -25.90 29.38
CA ILE A 67 6.33 -24.53 29.45
C ILE A 67 7.43 -23.54 29.09
N VAL A 68 8.62 -23.65 29.68
CA VAL A 68 9.75 -22.77 29.35
C VAL A 68 10.10 -22.85 27.86
N GLU A 69 10.28 -24.06 27.32
CA GLU A 69 10.61 -24.26 25.91
C GLU A 69 9.52 -23.70 24.97
N LEU A 70 8.24 -23.89 25.30
CA LEU A 70 7.13 -23.34 24.53
C LEU A 70 7.07 -21.82 24.63
N THR A 71 7.32 -21.23 25.80
CA THR A 71 7.35 -19.77 25.96
C THR A 71 8.50 -19.14 25.19
N GLU A 72 9.68 -19.78 25.17
CA GLU A 72 10.83 -19.33 24.38
C GLU A 72 10.51 -19.38 22.88
N LYS A 73 10.00 -20.52 22.38
CA LYS A 73 9.58 -20.65 20.97
C LYS A 73 8.51 -19.63 20.59
N ASN A 74 7.56 -19.38 21.48
CA ASN A 74 6.50 -18.39 21.23
C ASN A 74 7.10 -16.97 21.16
N SER A 75 8.02 -16.64 22.07
CA SER A 75 8.73 -15.35 22.03
C SER A 75 9.54 -15.17 20.74
N GLU A 76 10.22 -16.23 20.29
CA GLU A 76 11.02 -16.23 19.05
C GLU A 76 10.13 -16.07 17.81
N LEU A 77 8.99 -16.77 17.77
CA LEU A 77 8.01 -16.64 16.69
C LEU A 77 7.38 -15.25 16.66
N LEU A 78 7.08 -14.67 17.82
CA LEU A 78 6.56 -13.31 17.91
C LEU A 78 7.59 -12.27 17.43
N ASP A 79 8.88 -12.44 17.73
CA ASP A 79 9.92 -11.55 17.19
C ASP A 79 10.02 -11.67 15.67
N LYS A 80 10.09 -12.90 15.14
CA LYS A 80 10.12 -13.15 13.69
C LYS A 80 8.89 -12.58 13.00
N TYR A 81 7.72 -12.73 13.60
CA TYR A 81 6.47 -12.21 13.06
C TYR A 81 6.46 -10.69 13.04
N LYS A 82 6.82 -10.03 14.14
CA LYS A 82 6.92 -8.56 14.21
C LYS A 82 7.94 -8.02 13.20
N ARG A 83 9.08 -8.69 13.05
CA ARG A 83 10.11 -8.34 12.07
C ARG A 83 9.59 -8.46 10.64
N SER A 84 8.94 -9.58 10.31
CA SER A 84 8.33 -9.82 9.00
C SER A 84 7.27 -8.76 8.66
N LEU A 85 6.43 -8.38 9.64
CA LEU A 85 5.46 -7.30 9.46
C LEU A 85 6.14 -5.94 9.18
N ALA A 86 7.21 -5.64 9.90
CA ALA A 86 7.98 -4.42 9.68
C ALA A 86 8.63 -4.40 8.29
N ASP A 87 9.23 -5.51 7.86
CA ASP A 87 9.84 -5.65 6.54
C ASP A 87 8.79 -5.50 5.42
N GLY A 88 7.59 -6.05 5.61
CA GLY A 88 6.47 -5.90 4.69
C GLY A 88 6.01 -4.45 4.54
N GLU A 89 5.88 -3.72 5.65
CA GLU A 89 5.49 -2.30 5.61
C GLU A 89 6.59 -1.42 5.01
N ASN A 90 7.86 -1.67 5.36
CA ASN A 90 9.00 -0.98 4.75
C ASN A 90 9.04 -1.19 3.23
N LEU A 91 8.80 -2.43 2.77
CA LEU A 91 8.73 -2.75 1.35
C LEU A 91 7.56 -2.02 0.68
N ARG A 92 6.38 -2.03 1.30
CA ARG A 92 5.18 -1.34 0.78
C ARG A 92 5.43 0.16 0.62
N GLN A 93 6.03 0.81 1.62
CA GLN A 93 6.38 2.23 1.56
C GLN A 93 7.40 2.52 0.45
N ARG A 94 8.46 1.70 0.35
CA ARG A 94 9.47 1.82 -0.71
C ARG A 94 8.87 1.68 -2.10
N LEU A 95 8.03 0.66 -2.30
CA LEU A 95 7.37 0.42 -3.59
C LEU A 95 6.41 1.56 -3.94
N THR A 96 5.66 2.08 -2.96
CA THR A 96 4.76 3.22 -3.18
C THR A 96 5.53 4.43 -3.67
N LYS A 97 6.71 4.70 -3.08
CA LYS A 97 7.61 5.77 -3.54
C LYS A 97 8.13 5.51 -4.95
N GLN A 98 8.65 4.31 -5.22
CA GLN A 98 9.15 3.93 -6.55
C GLN A 98 8.08 4.00 -7.64
N ILE A 99 6.83 3.61 -7.34
CA ILE A 99 5.70 3.74 -8.26
C ILE A 99 5.40 5.22 -8.54
N GLY A 100 5.43 6.07 -7.51
CA GLY A 100 5.27 7.52 -7.67
C GLY A 100 6.34 8.12 -8.59
N GLU A 101 7.61 7.79 -8.33
CA GLU A 101 8.74 8.22 -9.15
C GLU A 101 8.62 7.69 -10.59
N ALA A 102 8.35 6.40 -10.79
CA ALA A 102 8.21 5.79 -12.10
C ALA A 102 7.10 6.41 -12.94
N LYS A 103 5.99 6.87 -12.33
CA LYS A 103 4.93 7.59 -13.04
C LYS A 103 5.41 8.94 -13.57
N ILE A 104 6.18 9.68 -12.77
CA ILE A 104 6.69 11.00 -13.15
C ILE A 104 7.76 10.84 -14.23
N TYR A 105 8.76 9.98 -14.01
CA TYR A 105 9.86 9.79 -14.97
C TYR A 105 9.41 9.05 -16.24
N GLY A 106 8.41 8.17 -16.14
CA GLY A 106 7.90 7.41 -17.28
C GLY A 106 7.23 8.26 -18.37
N ILE A 107 6.56 9.35 -17.98
CA ILE A 107 5.89 10.25 -18.95
C ILE A 107 6.85 11.32 -19.52
N GLN A 108 8.00 11.57 -18.87
CA GLN A 108 8.94 12.63 -19.28
C GLN A 108 9.45 12.48 -20.72
N GLY A 109 9.68 11.24 -21.19
CA GLY A 109 10.11 11.01 -22.57
C GLY A 109 9.07 11.51 -23.58
N PHE A 110 7.81 11.11 -23.41
CA PHE A 110 6.70 11.58 -24.23
C PHE A 110 6.54 13.11 -24.19
N CYS A 111 6.70 13.70 -23.00
CA CYS A 111 6.65 15.14 -22.82
C CYS A 111 7.77 15.87 -23.56
N LYS A 112 8.97 15.31 -23.60
CA LYS A 112 10.10 15.86 -24.36
C LYS A 112 9.81 15.86 -25.86
N ASP A 113 9.30 14.75 -26.39
CA ASP A 113 8.92 14.65 -27.80
C ASP A 113 7.82 15.64 -28.19
N LEU A 114 6.95 16.01 -27.23
CA LEU A 114 5.89 16.99 -27.45
C LEU A 114 6.40 18.44 -27.49
N LEU A 115 7.60 18.75 -26.94
CA LEU A 115 8.22 20.06 -27.06
C LEU A 115 8.57 20.39 -28.52
N ASP A 116 9.09 19.41 -29.27
CA ASP A 116 9.38 19.58 -30.70
C ASP A 116 8.12 19.93 -31.50
N VAL A 117 6.97 19.34 -31.15
CA VAL A 117 5.67 19.65 -31.75
C VAL A 117 5.23 21.08 -31.41
N ALA A 118 5.44 21.52 -30.16
CA ALA A 118 5.12 22.86 -29.73
C ALA A 118 5.95 23.92 -30.46
N ASP A 119 7.24 23.65 -30.69
CA ASP A 119 8.12 24.53 -31.46
C ASP A 119 7.69 24.64 -32.92
N VAL A 120 7.29 23.52 -33.55
CA VAL A 120 6.74 23.54 -34.92
C VAL A 120 5.43 24.34 -34.97
N LEU A 121 4.57 24.21 -33.96
CA LEU A 121 3.32 24.96 -33.87
C LEU A 121 3.56 26.47 -33.74
N GLY A 122 4.54 26.87 -32.92
CA GLY A 122 4.97 28.27 -32.79
C GLY A 122 5.54 28.83 -34.10
N LYS A 123 6.36 28.05 -34.83
CA LYS A 123 6.83 28.46 -36.16
C LYS A 123 5.67 28.60 -37.16
N ALA A 124 4.69 27.71 -37.09
CA ALA A 124 3.53 27.77 -37.96
C ALA A 124 2.69 29.04 -37.72
N THR A 125 2.52 29.47 -36.47
CA THR A 125 1.84 30.75 -36.15
C THR A 125 2.67 31.96 -36.60
N GLU A 126 4.00 31.92 -36.49
CA GLU A 126 4.88 33.02 -36.94
C GLU A 126 4.98 33.15 -38.46
N THR A 127 4.82 32.04 -39.21
CA THR A 127 4.97 32.02 -40.67
C THR A 127 3.81 32.70 -41.40
N VAL A 128 2.63 32.79 -40.76
CA VAL A 128 1.45 33.41 -41.38
C VAL A 128 1.62 34.94 -41.44
N PRO A 129 1.60 35.56 -42.62
CA PRO A 129 1.72 37.01 -42.75
C PRO A 129 0.53 37.72 -42.10
N LYS A 130 0.79 38.64 -41.17
CA LYS A 130 -0.26 39.39 -40.46
C LYS A 130 -1.16 40.20 -41.39
N ASP A 131 -0.64 40.59 -42.56
CA ASP A 131 -1.38 41.33 -43.58
C ASP A 131 -2.47 40.51 -44.28
N GLU A 132 -2.36 39.18 -44.25
CA GLU A 132 -3.34 38.24 -44.80
C GLU A 132 -4.42 37.84 -43.78
N ILE A 133 -4.16 38.06 -42.48
CA ILE A 133 -5.10 37.86 -41.37
C ILE A 133 -6.05 39.06 -41.29
N LYS A 134 -6.81 39.30 -42.36
CA LYS A 134 -7.83 40.34 -42.46
C LYS A 134 -9.22 39.71 -42.52
N ASP A 135 -10.26 40.51 -42.23
CA ASP A 135 -11.67 40.10 -42.40
C ASP A 135 -12.03 39.76 -43.87
N SER A 136 -11.14 40.08 -44.81
CA SER A 136 -11.19 39.63 -46.21
C SER A 136 -11.15 38.10 -46.35
N ASN A 137 -10.53 37.38 -45.42
CA ASN A 137 -10.42 35.92 -45.43
C ASN A 137 -10.82 35.36 -44.06
N PRO A 138 -12.12 35.30 -43.74
CA PRO A 138 -12.61 34.87 -42.43
C PRO A 138 -12.20 33.43 -42.07
N HIS A 139 -12.01 32.56 -43.07
CA HIS A 139 -11.53 31.19 -42.87
C HIS A 139 -10.08 31.14 -42.34
N LEU A 140 -9.19 31.97 -42.89
CA LEU A 140 -7.79 32.02 -42.44
C LEU A 140 -7.68 32.62 -41.04
N LYS A 141 -8.45 33.68 -40.77
CA LYS A 141 -8.53 34.31 -39.44
C LYS A 141 -9.01 33.32 -38.37
N GLY A 142 -10.10 32.60 -38.62
CA GLY A 142 -10.62 31.60 -37.69
C GLY A 142 -9.65 30.43 -37.44
N LEU A 143 -8.95 29.97 -38.49
CA LEU A 143 -7.92 28.93 -38.34
C LEU A 143 -6.74 29.42 -37.47
N TYR A 144 -6.25 30.62 -37.72
CA TYR A 144 -5.14 31.22 -36.97
C TYR A 144 -5.48 31.41 -35.49
N GLU A 145 -6.68 31.94 -35.19
CA GLU A 145 -7.17 32.07 -33.81
C GLU A 145 -7.28 30.69 -33.12
N GLY A 146 -7.81 29.68 -33.80
CA GLY A 146 -7.87 28.31 -33.27
C GLY A 146 -6.49 27.70 -32.98
N LEU A 147 -5.49 28.01 -33.83
CA LEU A 147 -4.12 27.55 -33.65
C LEU A 147 -3.48 28.21 -32.41
N ILE A 148 -3.66 29.51 -32.23
CA ILE A 148 -3.22 30.24 -31.02
C ILE A 148 -3.85 29.67 -29.76
N MET A 149 -5.16 29.39 -29.78
CA MET A 149 -5.85 28.80 -28.63
C MET A 149 -5.28 27.43 -28.27
N THR A 150 -4.97 26.62 -29.28
CA THR A 150 -4.37 25.29 -29.10
C THR A 150 -2.95 25.39 -28.54
N GLU A 151 -2.14 26.33 -29.04
CA GLU A 151 -0.79 26.61 -28.53
C GLU A 151 -0.84 27.04 -27.05
N ALA A 152 -1.78 27.92 -26.68
CA ALA A 152 -1.96 28.35 -25.30
C ALA A 152 -2.38 27.20 -24.37
N GLN A 153 -3.26 26.31 -24.84
CA GLN A 153 -3.63 25.10 -24.10
C GLN A 153 -2.44 24.15 -23.92
N LEU A 154 -1.64 23.95 -24.96
CA LEU A 154 -0.46 23.09 -24.91
C LEU A 154 0.57 23.61 -23.87
N LYS A 155 0.83 24.94 -23.87
CA LYS A 155 1.68 25.59 -22.84
C LYS A 155 1.14 25.40 -21.43
N SER A 156 -0.18 25.51 -21.23
CA SER A 156 -0.83 25.24 -19.93
C SER A 156 -0.65 23.79 -19.46
N VAL A 157 -0.67 22.82 -20.38
CA VAL A 157 -0.38 21.42 -20.07
C VAL A 157 1.08 21.25 -19.67
N PHE A 158 2.03 21.86 -20.37
CA PHE A 158 3.45 21.82 -20.01
C PHE A 158 3.75 22.39 -18.62
N LYS A 159 3.12 23.52 -18.25
CA LYS A 159 3.18 24.08 -16.89
C LYS A 159 2.79 23.05 -15.83
N ARG A 160 1.69 22.34 -16.04
CA ARG A 160 1.14 21.37 -15.08
C ARG A 160 2.07 20.16 -14.88
N HIS A 161 2.82 19.80 -15.91
CA HIS A 161 3.76 18.68 -15.89
C HIS A 161 5.21 19.09 -15.59
N GLY A 162 5.46 20.37 -15.28
CA GLY A 162 6.79 20.87 -14.90
C GLY A 162 7.79 20.92 -16.07
N LEU A 163 7.31 21.14 -17.28
CA LEU A 163 8.10 21.11 -18.52
C LEU A 163 8.47 22.50 -19.05
N GLU A 164 8.09 23.57 -18.35
CA GLU A 164 8.51 24.93 -18.71
C GLU A 164 9.86 25.28 -18.10
N GLN A 165 10.66 25.99 -18.90
CA GLN A 165 11.92 26.63 -18.52
C GLN A 165 11.69 28.12 -18.28
#